data_AF-A0A6J6IGV1-F1
#
_entry.id   AF-A0A6J6IGV1-F1
#
_cell.length_a   1.000
_cell.length_b   1.000
_cell.length_c   1.000
_cell.angle_alpha   90.00
_cell.angle_beta   90.00
_cell.angle_gamma   90.00
#
_symmetry.space_group_name_H-M   'P 1'
#
loop_
_entity.id
_entity.type
_entity.pdbx_description
1 polymer ?
#
loop_
_entity_poly.entity_id
_entity_poly.type
_entity_poly.pdbx_seq_one_letter_code
_entity_poly.pdbx_strand_id
1 'polypeptide(L)'
;MTLPGVGRKTGNVVRSVIFDLPGLPVDTHVGRLSRRLGLTKLEDPVKVELELNNYLPGSEWGSFSLRLILHGRRVCDARKPQCTICELADICPSAGLPVIGPTTKRPAKEK
;
A
#
# COMPACT_ATOMS: atom_id res chain seq x y z
N MET A 1 -4.79 -13.38 -15.60
CA MET A 1 -6.12 -12.77 -15.40
C MET A 1 -6.69 -12.42 -16.75
N THR A 2 -7.91 -12.87 -17.05
CA THR A 2 -8.47 -12.92 -18.42
C THR A 2 -9.69 -12.00 -18.63
N LEU A 3 -10.20 -11.33 -17.59
CA LEU A 3 -11.35 -10.42 -17.72
C LEU A 3 -10.91 -9.03 -18.20
N PRO A 4 -11.46 -8.51 -19.32
CA PRO A 4 -11.19 -7.16 -19.78
C PRO A 4 -11.52 -6.11 -18.70
N GLY A 5 -10.60 -5.17 -18.46
CA GLY A 5 -10.77 -4.11 -17.46
C GLY A 5 -10.44 -4.51 -16.01
N VAL A 6 -10.18 -5.79 -15.72
CA VAL A 6 -9.80 -6.27 -14.38
C VAL A 6 -8.29 -6.45 -14.29
N GLY A 7 -7.63 -5.45 -13.71
CA GLY A 7 -6.21 -5.54 -13.36
C GLY A 7 -5.96 -6.36 -12.09
N ARG A 8 -4.68 -6.62 -11.79
CA ARG A 8 -4.23 -7.41 -10.63
C ARG A 8 -4.81 -6.90 -9.30
N LYS A 9 -4.77 -5.58 -9.08
CA LYS A 9 -5.36 -4.94 -7.89
C LYS A 9 -6.85 -5.28 -7.77
N THR A 10 -7.62 -5.06 -8.82
CA THR A 10 -9.07 -5.27 -8.81
C THR A 10 -9.41 -6.73 -8.52
N GLY A 11 -8.70 -7.68 -9.11
CA GLY A 11 -8.92 -9.10 -8.78
C GLY A 11 -8.50 -9.46 -7.36
N ASN A 12 -7.44 -8.86 -6.81
CA ASN A 12 -7.08 -9.06 -5.39
C ASN A 12 -8.14 -8.48 -4.45
N VAL A 13 -8.77 -7.35 -4.78
CA VAL A 13 -9.91 -6.81 -4.01
C VAL A 13 -11.07 -7.80 -4.04
N VAL A 14 -11.49 -8.27 -5.22
CA VAL A 14 -12.61 -9.22 -5.34
C VAL A 14 -12.32 -10.50 -4.57
N ARG A 15 -11.11 -11.05 -4.72
CA ARG A 15 -10.67 -12.28 -4.06
C ARG A 15 -10.69 -12.15 -2.53
N SER A 16 -10.22 -11.03 -2.00
CA SER A 16 -10.15 -10.81 -0.55
C SER A 16 -11.47 -10.38 0.09
N VAL A 17 -12.25 -9.52 -0.56
CA VAL A 17 -13.46 -8.92 0.05
C VAL A 17 -14.71 -9.75 -0.18
N ILE A 18 -14.85 -10.39 -1.34
CA ILE A 18 -16.07 -11.14 -1.70
C ILE A 18 -15.91 -12.63 -1.41
N PHE A 19 -14.72 -13.17 -1.62
CA PHE A 19 -14.47 -14.61 -1.50
C PHE A 19 -13.67 -15.00 -0.25
N ASP A 20 -13.27 -14.03 0.59
CA ASP A 20 -12.44 -14.25 1.78
C ASP A 20 -11.16 -15.07 1.49
N LEU A 21 -10.64 -14.96 0.28
CA LEU A 21 -9.44 -15.67 -0.16
C LEU A 21 -8.20 -14.77 -0.04
N PRO A 22 -6.99 -15.34 0.18
CA PRO A 22 -5.77 -14.56 0.30
C PRO A 22 -5.53 -13.69 -0.94
N GLY A 23 -5.56 -12.38 -0.75
CA GLY A 23 -5.24 -11.39 -1.77
C GLY A 23 -4.89 -10.06 -1.13
N LEU A 24 -3.69 -9.54 -1.42
CA LEU A 24 -3.25 -8.24 -0.92
C LEU A 24 -3.37 -7.21 -2.04
N PRO A 25 -4.46 -6.42 -2.10
CA PRO A 25 -4.56 -5.37 -3.10
C PRO A 25 -3.62 -4.22 -2.73
N VAL A 26 -2.55 -4.04 -3.51
CA VAL A 26 -1.64 -2.89 -3.36
C VAL A 26 -2.16 -1.73 -4.18
N ASP A 27 -2.43 -0.60 -3.52
CA ASP A 27 -2.75 0.68 -4.15
C ASP A 27 -1.76 1.79 -3.78
N THR A 28 -2.09 3.04 -4.11
CA THR A 28 -1.23 4.19 -3.83
C THR A 28 -1.11 4.51 -2.34
N HIS A 29 -2.09 4.14 -1.51
CA HIS A 29 -2.01 4.28 -0.06
C HIS A 29 -1.15 3.16 0.51
N VAL A 30 -1.45 1.90 0.17
CA VAL A 30 -0.69 0.73 0.64
C VAL A 30 0.78 0.87 0.28
N GLY A 31 1.11 1.08 -1.00
CA GLY A 31 2.51 1.21 -1.42
C GLY A 31 3.24 2.38 -0.76
N ARG A 32 2.56 3.53 -0.58
CA ARG A 32 3.16 4.69 0.11
C ARG A 32 3.42 4.40 1.59
N LEU A 33 2.43 3.85 2.30
CA LEU A 33 2.54 3.58 3.72
C LEU A 33 3.54 2.46 3.99
N SER A 34 3.56 1.39 3.19
CA SER A 34 4.55 0.32 3.32
C SER A 34 5.98 0.86 3.21
N ARG A 35 6.23 1.83 2.33
CA ARG A 35 7.53 2.52 2.26
C ARG A 35 7.80 3.44 3.45
N ARG A 36 6.82 4.24 3.88
CA ARG A 36 6.97 5.15 5.03
C ARG A 36 7.22 4.41 6.36
N LEU A 37 6.55 3.27 6.52
CA LEU A 37 6.70 2.38 7.68
C LEU A 37 7.96 1.50 7.60
N GLY A 38 8.73 1.57 6.52
CA GLY A 38 9.94 0.77 6.35
C GLY A 38 9.70 -0.71 6.06
N LEU A 39 8.47 -1.11 5.70
CA LEU A 39 8.12 -2.49 5.37
C LEU A 39 8.69 -2.95 4.03
N THR A 40 8.94 -2.01 3.11
CA THR A 40 9.50 -2.27 1.79
C THR A 40 10.21 -1.03 1.26
N LYS A 41 11.16 -1.23 0.34
CA LYS A 41 11.76 -0.16 -0.49
C LYS A 41 11.27 -0.19 -1.94
N LEU A 42 10.41 -1.14 -2.28
CA LEU A 42 9.96 -1.39 -3.65
C LEU A 42 8.83 -0.43 -4.03
N GLU A 43 8.82 -0.03 -5.30
CA GLU A 43 7.78 0.85 -5.86
C GLU A 43 6.79 0.10 -6.74
N ASP A 44 7.23 -1.01 -7.34
CA ASP A 44 6.37 -1.85 -8.17
C ASP A 44 5.32 -2.56 -7.31
N PRO A 45 4.01 -2.36 -7.58
CA PRO A 45 2.94 -2.93 -6.75
C PRO A 45 2.97 -4.45 -6.66
N VAL A 46 3.41 -5.15 -7.72
CA VAL A 46 3.48 -6.62 -7.73
C VAL A 46 4.60 -7.09 -6.81
N LYS A 47 5.76 -6.43 -6.87
CA LYS A 47 6.87 -6.74 -5.98
C LYS A 47 6.56 -6.42 -4.52
N VAL A 48 5.91 -5.29 -4.25
CA VAL A 48 5.44 -4.92 -2.90
C VAL A 48 4.45 -5.95 -2.37
N GLU A 49 3.48 -6.40 -3.18
CA GLU A 49 2.53 -7.45 -2.81
C GLU A 49 3.25 -8.73 -2.38
N LEU A 50 4.18 -9.21 -3.21
CA LEU A 50 4.93 -10.45 -2.94
C LEU A 50 5.80 -10.34 -1.68
N GLU A 51 6.41 -9.19 -1.43
CA GLU A 51 7.22 -8.96 -0.23
C GLU A 51 6.34 -8.91 1.04
N LEU A 52 5.23 -8.17 0.99
CA LEU A 52 4.31 -8.06 2.13
C LEU A 52 3.64 -9.39 2.48
N ASN A 53 3.40 -10.24 1.49
CA ASN A 53 2.87 -11.58 1.69
C ASN A 53 3.78 -12.48 2.56
N ASN A 54 5.08 -12.18 2.64
CA ASN A 54 6.01 -12.92 3.50
C ASN A 54 5.95 -12.48 4.97
N TYR A 55 5.41 -11.29 5.27
CA TYR A 55 5.33 -10.75 6.62
C TYR A 55 4.02 -11.09 7.34
N LEU A 56 2.96 -11.44 6.60
CA LEU A 56 1.61 -11.60 7.14
C LEU A 56 1.00 -12.94 6.72
N PRO A 57 0.21 -13.58 7.59
CA PRO A 57 -0.56 -14.76 7.18
C PRO A 57 -1.58 -14.39 6.10
N GLY A 58 -1.83 -15.33 5.17
CA GLY A 58 -2.69 -15.11 4.00
C GLY A 58 -4.11 -14.64 4.32
N SER A 59 -4.65 -15.04 5.47
CA SER A 59 -5.96 -14.62 5.97
C SER A 59 -6.03 -13.13 6.31
N GLU A 60 -4.91 -12.48 6.61
CA GLU A 60 -4.89 -11.07 7.04
C GLU A 60 -4.69 -10.09 5.90
N TRP A 61 -4.23 -10.54 4.72
CA TRP A 61 -3.81 -9.69 3.60
C TRP A 61 -4.85 -8.65 3.18
N GLY A 62 -6.12 -9.06 3.03
CA GLY A 62 -7.20 -8.15 2.66
C GLY A 62 -7.46 -7.10 3.73
N SER A 63 -7.57 -7.55 4.99
CA SER A 63 -7.82 -6.67 6.14
C SER A 63 -6.67 -5.67 6.36
N PHE A 64 -5.43 -6.11 6.17
CA PHE A 64 -4.23 -5.29 6.29
C PHE A 64 -4.23 -4.18 5.22
N SER A 65 -4.49 -4.54 3.97
CA SER A 65 -4.61 -3.56 2.88
C SER A 65 -5.69 -2.52 3.19
N LEU A 66 -6.88 -2.95 3.63
CA LEU A 66 -7.96 -2.04 4.00
C LEU A 66 -7.57 -1.10 5.15
N ARG A 67 -6.92 -1.61 6.19
CA ARG A 67 -6.43 -0.80 7.32
C ARG A 67 -5.43 0.26 6.86
N LEU A 68 -4.48 -0.11 6.00
CA LEU A 68 -3.53 0.86 5.43
C LEU A 68 -4.22 1.91 4.55
N ILE A 69 -5.21 1.52 3.75
CA ILE A 69 -5.99 2.46 2.94
C ILE A 69 -6.71 3.46 3.86
N LEU A 70 -7.39 2.98 4.90
CA LEU A 70 -8.11 3.83 5.85
C LEU A 70 -7.16 4.77 6.60
N HIS A 71 -6.04 4.25 7.11
CA HIS A 71 -5.03 5.05 7.81
C HIS A 71 -4.39 6.08 6.88
N GLY A 72 -4.03 5.69 5.66
CA GLY A 72 -3.42 6.57 4.65
C GLY A 72 -4.37 7.63 4.09
N ARG A 73 -5.69 7.50 4.31
CA ARG A 73 -6.68 8.51 3.96
C ARG A 73 -6.98 9.46 5.11
N ARG A 74 -6.96 8.97 6.36
CA ARG A 74 -7.39 9.74 7.54
C ARG A 74 -6.24 10.41 8.28
N VAL A 75 -5.08 9.77 8.35
CA VAL A 75 -3.96 10.18 9.22
C VAL A 75 -2.69 10.41 8.39
N CYS A 76 -2.26 9.41 7.62
CA CYS A 76 -1.01 9.46 6.87
C CYS A 76 -1.22 9.96 5.43
N ASP A 77 -1.75 11.18 5.30
CA ASP A 77 -1.96 11.85 4.02
C ASP A 77 -0.65 11.96 3.22
N ALA A 78 -0.76 11.95 1.89
CA ALA A 78 0.40 12.00 1.01
C ALA A 78 1.20 13.30 1.16
N ARG A 79 0.53 14.45 1.37
CA ARG A 79 1.16 15.77 1.41
C ARG A 79 1.37 16.28 2.83
N LYS A 80 0.42 16.04 3.74
CA LYS A 80 0.47 16.52 5.12
C LYS A 80 0.10 15.41 6.12
N PRO A 81 1.00 14.44 6.36
CA PRO A 81 0.73 13.37 7.33
C PRO A 81 0.62 13.96 8.74
N GLN A 82 -0.38 13.53 9.47
CA GLN A 82 -0.64 13.99 10.84
C GLN A 82 0.11 13.10 11.84
N CYS A 83 1.44 13.13 11.79
CA CYS A 83 2.28 12.27 12.63
C CYS A 83 2.05 12.48 14.13
N THR A 84 1.62 13.67 14.56
CA THR A 84 1.34 13.98 15.97
C THR A 84 0.18 13.20 16.57
N ILE A 85 -0.77 12.73 15.75
CA ILE A 85 -1.93 11.94 16.18
C ILE A 85 -1.86 10.50 15.67
N CYS A 86 -0.74 10.12 15.04
CA CYS A 86 -0.58 8.82 14.43
C CYS A 86 -0.20 7.78 15.48
N GLU A 87 -1.02 6.74 15.65
CA GLU A 87 -0.76 5.62 16.58
C GLU A 87 0.50 4.82 16.25
N LEU A 88 1.04 4.96 15.04
CA LEU A 88 2.27 4.30 14.61
C LEU A 88 3.49 5.22 14.69
N ALA A 89 3.36 6.45 15.20
CA ALA A 89 4.42 7.45 15.15
C ALA A 89 5.68 7.07 15.94
N ASP A 90 5.51 6.33 17.03
CA ASP A 90 6.56 5.80 17.90
C ASP A 90 7.44 4.76 17.20
N ILE A 91 6.87 3.97 16.29
CA ILE A 91 7.58 2.92 15.54
C ILE A 91 7.84 3.28 14.07
N CYS A 92 7.29 4.39 13.57
CA CYS A 92 7.41 4.77 12.17
C CYS A 92 8.72 5.53 11.89
N PRO A 93 9.61 5.02 11.03
CA PRO A 93 10.88 5.69 10.72
C PRO A 93 10.69 6.99 9.94
N SER A 94 9.51 7.21 9.34
CA SER A 94 9.18 8.45 8.62
C SER A 94 8.44 9.49 9.48
N ALA A 95 8.18 9.21 10.76
CA ALA A 95 7.47 10.15 11.62
C ALA A 95 8.27 11.44 11.80
N GLY A 96 7.61 12.60 11.62
CA GLY A 96 8.23 13.92 11.77
C GLY A 96 9.20 14.34 10.67
N LEU A 97 9.50 13.45 9.69
CA LEU A 97 10.34 13.81 8.56
C LEU A 97 9.59 14.70 7.56
N PRO A 98 10.30 15.62 6.87
CA PRO A 98 9.71 16.42 5.82
C PRO A 98 9.20 15.52 4.68
N VAL A 99 8.01 15.83 4.18
CA VAL A 99 7.42 15.08 3.06
C VAL A 99 8.17 15.44 1.79
N ILE A 100 9.02 14.52 1.33
CA ILE A 100 9.65 14.62 0.02
C ILE A 100 8.61 14.23 -1.03
N GLY A 101 8.17 15.20 -1.83
CA GLY A 101 7.27 14.96 -2.97
C GLY A 101 7.92 14.04 -4.02
N PRO A 102 7.14 13.41 -4.91
CA PRO A 102 7.71 12.51 -5.91
C PRO A 102 8.68 13.27 -6.81
N THR A 103 9.94 12.79 -6.88
CA THR A 103 10.89 13.20 -7.91
C THR A 103 10.37 12.66 -9.24
N THR A 104 9.80 13.53 -10.05
CA THR A 104 9.24 13.18 -11.36
C THR A 104 10.31 12.58 -12.27
N LYS A 105 10.25 11.27 -12.52
CA LYS A 105 10.48 10.67 -13.84
C LYS A 105 9.61 9.42 -13.98
N ARG A 106 8.39 9.59 -14.48
CA ARG A 106 7.62 8.48 -15.05
C ARG A 106 8.31 8.11 -16.38
N PRO A 107 8.89 6.92 -16.57
CA PRO A 107 9.33 6.53 -17.90
C PRO A 107 8.11 6.55 -18.83
N ALA A 108 8.29 7.11 -20.03
CA ALA A 108 7.26 7.16 -21.04
C ALA A 108 6.74 5.73 -21.31
N LYS A 109 5.43 5.55 -21.28
CA LYS A 109 4.81 4.32 -21.79
C LYS A 109 5.10 4.28 -23.30
N GLU A 110 5.92 3.34 -23.73
CA GLU A 110 6.06 2.99 -25.14
C GLU A 110 4.74 2.41 -25.64
N LYS A 111 4.33 2.83 -26.85
CA LYS A 111 3.07 2.46 -27.50
C LYS A 111 3.13 1.04 -28.04
#